data_AF-K1Q6R0-F1
#
_entry.id   AF-K1Q6R0-F1
#
_cell.length_a   1.000
_cell.length_b   1.000
_cell.length_c   1.000
_cell.angle_alpha   90.00
_cell.angle_beta   90.00
_cell.angle_gamma   90.00
#
_symmetry.space_group_name_H-M   'P 1'
#
loop_
_entity.id
_entity.type
_entity.pdbx_description
1 polymer ?
#
loop_
_entity_poly.entity_id
_entity_poly.type
_entity_poly.pdbx_seq_one_letter_code
_entity_poly.pdbx_strand_id
1 'polypeptide(L)'
;MFLVVSKFYGDTKVHLRVYEENEDGSDYLTRKGIALDLEKWKNITYYQDDVDSAIDQYDAEMQVAYKQHLGENYYMTVGKDYPVVNIRKWWMPPGNGEIVPTKKGAAITFDQWETLKELMSEVGKKIGDQLKEI
;
A
#
# COMPACT_ATOMS: atom_id res chain seq x y z
N MET A 1 -9.75 7.63 0.68
CA MET A 1 -8.35 7.28 1.01
C MET A 1 -7.49 8.52 0.74
N PHE A 2 -6.48 8.79 1.55
CA PHE A 2 -5.62 9.96 1.41
C PHE A 2 -4.15 9.54 1.36
N LEU A 3 -3.38 10.29 0.56
CA LEU A 3 -1.92 10.24 0.53
C LEU A 3 -1.34 11.50 1.17
N VAL A 4 -0.46 11.31 2.14
CA VAL A 4 0.25 12.41 2.80
C VAL A 4 1.74 12.19 2.66
N VAL A 5 2.43 13.14 2.01
CA VAL A 5 3.89 13.20 2.02
C VAL A 5 4.30 14.01 3.23
N SER A 6 5.09 13.43 4.13
CA SER A 6 5.58 14.11 5.33
C SER A 6 7.09 13.95 5.47
N LYS A 7 7.74 14.93 6.09
CA LYS A 7 9.17 14.89 6.42
C LYS A 7 9.33 14.96 7.94
N PHE A 8 10.01 13.98 8.52
CA PHE A 8 10.22 13.90 9.97
C PHE A 8 11.69 13.55 10.25
N TYR A 9 12.39 14.44 10.98
CA TYR A 9 13.83 14.33 11.25
C TYR A 9 14.72 14.07 10.01
N GLY A 10 14.34 14.64 8.86
CA GLY A 10 15.07 14.43 7.60
C GLY A 10 14.52 13.30 6.74
N ASP A 11 13.78 12.36 7.32
CA ASP A 11 13.18 11.23 6.61
C ASP A 11 11.88 11.63 5.94
N THR A 12 11.85 11.55 4.61
CA THR A 12 10.61 11.67 3.84
C THR A 12 9.85 10.34 3.90
N LYS A 13 8.55 10.40 4.22
CA LYS A 13 7.65 9.26 4.23
C LYS A 13 6.39 9.56 3.43
N VAL A 14 5.88 8.55 2.74
CA VAL A 14 4.58 8.56 2.08
C VAL A 14 3.59 7.79 2.94
N HIS A 15 2.54 8.46 3.38
CA HIS A 15 1.54 7.91 4.28
C HIS A 15 0.28 7.59 3.47
N LEU A 16 -0.05 6.31 3.40
CA LEU A 16 -1.36 5.86 2.95
C LEU A 16 -2.30 5.84 4.16
N ARG A 17 -3.38 6.62 4.12
CA ARG A 17 -4.35 6.74 5.22
C ARG A 17 -5.76 6.47 4.74
N VAL A 18 -6.47 5.63 5.48
CA VAL A 18 -7.89 5.36 5.25
C VAL A 18 -8.68 6.14 6.30
N TYR A 19 -9.65 6.89 5.83
CA TYR A 19 -10.59 7.65 6.64
C TYR A 19 -11.96 6.98 6.49
N GLU A 20 -12.76 7.05 7.54
CA GLU A 20 -14.15 6.62 7.56
C GLU A 20 -15.01 7.83 7.94
N GLU A 21 -16.25 7.86 7.48
CA GLU A 21 -17.20 8.94 7.78
C GLU A 21 -17.90 8.63 9.11
N ASN A 22 -18.05 9.65 9.96
CA ASN A 22 -18.87 9.60 11.17
C ASN A 22 -20.36 9.73 10.82
N GLU A 23 -21.24 9.44 11.79
CA GLU A 23 -22.69 9.62 11.62
C GLU A 23 -23.10 11.08 11.31
N ASP A 24 -22.26 12.06 11.66
CA ASP A 24 -22.47 13.48 11.41
C ASP A 24 -21.91 13.97 10.05
N GLY A 25 -21.41 13.04 9.22
CA GLY A 25 -20.82 13.34 7.91
C GLY A 25 -19.38 13.84 7.96
N SER A 26 -18.74 13.89 9.14
CA SER A 26 -17.33 14.27 9.27
C SER A 26 -16.39 13.09 9.05
N ASP A 27 -15.28 13.30 8.35
CA ASP A 27 -14.25 12.26 8.19
C ASP A 27 -13.38 12.13 9.45
N TYR A 28 -13.14 10.90 9.90
CA TYR A 28 -12.15 10.61 10.93
C TYR A 28 -11.06 9.65 10.46
N LEU A 29 -9.86 9.86 11.01
CA LEU A 29 -8.71 9.02 10.71
C LEU A 29 -8.86 7.65 11.36
N THR A 30 -8.85 6.59 10.55
CA THR A 30 -8.87 5.23 11.09
C THR A 30 -7.46 4.77 11.51
N ARG A 31 -7.40 3.66 12.26
CA ARG A 31 -6.14 2.95 12.50
C ARG A 31 -5.62 2.20 11.25
N LYS A 32 -6.38 2.18 10.14
CA LYS A 32 -6.00 1.53 8.88
C LYS A 32 -5.15 2.49 8.07
N GLY A 33 -3.93 2.09 7.80
CA GLY A 33 -2.95 2.92 7.13
C GLY A 33 -1.52 2.44 7.34
N ILE A 34 -0.62 2.98 6.54
CA ILE A 34 0.79 2.63 6.58
C ILE A 34 1.64 3.85 6.23
N ALA A 35 2.75 4.03 6.93
CA ALA A 35 3.78 5.00 6.57
C ALA A 35 4.92 4.23 5.90
N LEU A 36 5.28 4.65 4.70
CA LEU A 36 6.27 4.02 3.85
C LEU A 36 7.44 4.99 3.70
N ASP A 37 8.66 4.49 3.76
CA ASP A 37 9.81 5.23 3.26
C ASP A 37 9.81 5.23 1.73
N LEU A 38 10.76 5.99 1.18
CA LEU A 38 10.88 6.21 -0.25
C LEU A 38 11.23 4.94 -1.03
N GLU A 39 12.00 4.01 -0.46
CA GLU A 39 12.33 2.72 -1.10
C GLU A 39 11.07 1.86 -1.26
N LYS A 40 10.29 1.70 -0.18
CA LYS A 40 9.01 0.96 -0.23
C LYS A 40 8.02 1.63 -1.17
N TRP A 41 7.97 2.96 -1.18
CA TRP A 41 7.12 3.72 -2.10
C TRP A 41 7.53 3.50 -3.56
N LYS A 42 8.83 3.58 -3.87
CA LYS A 42 9.39 3.30 -5.20
C LYS A 42 9.02 1.90 -5.67
N ASN A 43 9.11 0.90 -4.79
CA ASN A 43 8.72 -0.47 -5.12
C ASN A 43 7.23 -0.58 -5.45
N ILE A 44 6.34 0.09 -4.71
CA ILE A 44 4.90 0.11 -5.04
C ILE A 44 4.66 0.72 -6.43
N THR A 45 5.32 1.85 -6.74
CA THR A 45 5.19 2.48 -8.06
C THR A 45 5.75 1.62 -9.18
N TYR A 46 6.80 0.85 -8.91
CA TYR A 46 7.45 -0.01 -9.89
C TYR A 46 6.59 -1.24 -10.23
N TYR A 47 5.96 -1.84 -9.23
CA TYR A 47 5.16 -3.05 -9.38
C TYR A 47 3.68 -2.78 -9.69
N GLN A 48 3.31 -1.55 -10.07
CA GLN A 48 1.90 -1.20 -10.26
C GLN A 48 1.22 -2.02 -11.37
N ASP A 49 1.92 -2.29 -12.48
CA ASP A 49 1.38 -3.03 -13.62
C ASP A 49 1.18 -4.53 -13.28
N ASP A 50 2.02 -5.08 -12.40
CA ASP A 50 1.88 -6.44 -11.90
C ASP A 50 0.65 -6.58 -11.00
N VAL A 51 0.35 -5.53 -10.22
CA VAL A 51 -0.87 -5.45 -9.40
C VAL A 51 -2.10 -5.35 -10.30
N ASP A 52 -2.06 -4.50 -11.33
CA ASP A 52 -3.15 -4.39 -12.31
C ASP A 52 -3.42 -5.74 -12.98
N SER A 53 -2.37 -6.45 -13.39
CA SER A 53 -2.49 -7.81 -13.93
C SER A 53 -3.12 -8.80 -12.93
N ALA A 54 -2.84 -8.66 -11.63
CA ALA A 54 -3.45 -9.49 -10.60
C ALA A 54 -4.92 -9.12 -10.34
N ILE A 55 -5.29 -7.86 -10.51
CA ILE A 55 -6.68 -7.38 -10.45
C ILE A 55 -7.47 -7.92 -11.65
N ASP A 56 -6.92 -7.83 -12.86
CA ASP A 56 -7.55 -8.39 -14.07
C ASP A 56 -7.80 -9.90 -13.94
N GLN A 57 -6.85 -10.65 -13.37
CA GLN A 57 -7.03 -12.07 -13.08
C GLN A 57 -8.12 -12.32 -12.03
N TYR A 58 -8.25 -11.44 -11.04
CA TYR A 58 -9.30 -11.54 -10.01
C TYR A 58 -10.68 -11.34 -10.66
N ASP A 59 -10.82 -10.32 -11.49
CA ASP A 59 -12.08 -9.99 -12.18
C ASP A 59 -12.47 -11.07 -13.20
N ALA A 60 -11.49 -11.76 -13.78
CA ALA A 60 -11.69 -12.93 -14.63
C ALA A 60 -12.00 -14.23 -13.85
N GLU A 61 -12.21 -14.15 -12.52
CA GLU A 61 -12.46 -15.29 -11.61
C GLU A 61 -11.35 -16.37 -11.66
N MET A 62 -10.11 -15.96 -11.98
CA MET A 62 -8.96 -16.86 -11.99
C MET A 62 -8.38 -17.05 -10.59
N GLN A 63 -7.51 -18.06 -10.42
CA GLN A 63 -6.76 -18.17 -9.18
C GLN A 63 -5.73 -17.04 -9.07
N VAL A 64 -5.90 -16.16 -8.08
CA VAL A 64 -4.98 -15.07 -7.78
C VAL A 64 -4.29 -15.30 -6.44
N ALA A 65 -2.96 -15.27 -6.47
CA ALA A 65 -2.08 -15.34 -5.30
C ALA A 65 -0.87 -14.42 -5.48
N TYR A 66 -1.12 -13.14 -5.77
CA TYR A 66 -0.07 -12.15 -5.94
C TYR A 66 0.51 -11.74 -4.58
N LYS A 67 1.83 -11.82 -4.43
CA LYS A 67 2.55 -11.42 -3.22
C LYS A 67 3.93 -10.89 -3.56
N GLN A 68 4.10 -9.58 -3.46
CA GLN A 68 5.35 -8.88 -3.75
C GLN A 68 5.98 -8.32 -2.47
N HIS A 69 7.27 -8.56 -2.27
CA HIS A 69 8.01 -7.98 -1.16
C HIS A 69 8.43 -6.54 -1.50
N LEU A 70 8.25 -5.63 -0.53
CA LEU A 70 8.56 -4.21 -0.67
C LEU A 70 9.81 -3.78 0.13
N GLY A 71 10.39 -4.67 0.93
CA GLY A 71 11.49 -4.38 1.86
C GLY A 71 11.08 -4.54 3.33
N GLU A 72 11.99 -4.95 4.21
CA GLU A 72 11.81 -5.02 5.67
C GLU A 72 10.53 -5.74 6.17
N ASN A 73 10.15 -6.84 5.52
CA ASN A 73 8.90 -7.59 5.77
C ASN A 73 7.61 -6.83 5.41
N TYR A 74 7.68 -5.82 4.56
CA TYR A 74 6.50 -5.21 3.95
C TYR A 74 6.16 -5.97 2.68
N TYR A 75 4.87 -6.23 2.48
CA TYR A 75 4.38 -6.89 1.27
C TYR A 75 3.16 -6.17 0.71
N MET A 76 3.05 -6.23 -0.61
CA MET A 76 1.86 -5.92 -1.37
C MET A 76 1.23 -7.23 -1.85
N THR A 77 -0.06 -7.44 -1.63
CA THR A 77 -0.73 -8.69 -1.99
C THR A 77 -2.11 -8.46 -2.59
N VAL A 78 -2.47 -9.28 -3.57
CA VAL A 78 -3.83 -9.43 -4.09
C VAL A 78 -4.16 -10.92 -4.02
N GLY A 79 -5.33 -11.25 -3.49
CA GLY A 79 -5.77 -12.63 -3.33
C GLY A 79 -7.24 -12.77 -3.71
N LYS A 80 -7.67 -14.01 -3.95
CA LYS A 80 -9.03 -14.32 -4.41
C LYS A 80 -10.16 -14.02 -3.42
N ASP A 81 -9.85 -13.91 -2.12
CA ASP A 81 -10.90 -13.90 -1.08
C ASP A 81 -11.58 -12.54 -0.94
N TYR A 82 -10.87 -11.45 -1.30
CA TYR A 82 -11.36 -10.08 -1.15
C TYR A 82 -10.83 -9.18 -2.28
N PRO A 83 -11.67 -8.29 -2.86
CA PRO A 83 -11.30 -7.40 -3.96
C PRO A 83 -10.52 -6.18 -3.46
N VAL A 84 -9.34 -6.42 -2.90
CA VAL A 84 -8.50 -5.38 -2.28
C VAL A 84 -7.02 -5.61 -2.57
N VAL A 85 -6.29 -4.51 -2.73
CA VAL A 85 -4.83 -4.49 -2.66
C VAL A 85 -4.44 -4.29 -1.20
N ASN A 86 -3.70 -5.25 -0.64
CA ASN A 86 -3.20 -5.18 0.74
C ASN A 86 -1.75 -4.71 0.73
N ILE A 87 -1.46 -3.62 1.44
CA ILE A 87 -0.10 -3.10 1.65
C ILE A 87 0.19 -3.11 3.15
N ARG A 88 1.06 -4.00 3.60
CA ARG A 88 1.11 -4.36 5.03
C ARG A 88 2.50 -4.80 5.49
N LYS A 89 2.80 -4.56 6.77
CA LYS A 89 3.94 -5.18 7.46
C LYS A 89 3.59 -6.57 7.95
N TRP A 90 4.48 -7.52 7.68
CA TRP A 90 4.41 -8.90 8.11
C TRP A 90 5.44 -9.17 9.21
N TRP A 91 5.24 -10.26 9.93
CA TRP A 91 6.09 -10.67 11.04
C TRP A 91 6.21 -12.18 11.06
N MET A 92 7.39 -12.67 11.43
CA MET A 92 7.64 -14.08 11.69
C MET A 92 7.49 -14.34 13.20
N PRO A 93 6.45 -15.06 13.65
CA PRO A 93 6.32 -15.43 15.06
C PRO A 93 7.45 -16.36 15.50
N PRO A 94 8.04 -16.18 16.70
CA PRO A 94 9.05 -17.10 17.23
C PRO A 94 8.52 -18.53 17.27
N GLY A 95 9.31 -19.48 16.74
CA GLY A 95 8.93 -20.89 16.69
C GLY A 95 7.93 -21.26 15.59
N ASN A 96 7.45 -20.29 14.81
CA ASN A 96 6.69 -20.53 13.59
C ASN A 96 7.60 -20.33 12.36
N GLY A 97 7.49 -21.19 11.35
CA GLY A 97 8.25 -21.08 10.10
C GLY A 97 7.60 -20.16 9.05
N GLU A 98 6.43 -19.60 9.36
CA GLU A 98 5.61 -18.83 8.43
C GLU A 98 5.43 -17.38 8.85
N ILE A 99 5.64 -16.46 7.88
CA ILE A 99 5.33 -15.04 8.08
C ILE A 99 3.82 -14.82 8.07
N VAL A 100 3.35 -13.98 8.99
CA VAL A 100 1.94 -13.61 9.12
C VAL A 100 1.73 -12.11 8.97
N PRO A 101 0.58 -11.68 8.41
CA PRO A 101 0.26 -10.25 8.30
C PRO A 101 0.00 -9.64 9.68
N THR A 102 0.53 -8.44 9.94
CA THR A 102 0.24 -7.69 11.18
C THR A 102 -0.92 -6.71 10.99
N LYS A 103 -1.46 -6.11 12.06
CA LYS A 103 -2.48 -5.05 11.94
C LYS A 103 -1.97 -3.75 11.27
N LYS A 104 -0.65 -3.56 11.14
CA LYS A 104 -0.03 -2.37 10.53
C LYS A 104 -0.04 -2.48 9.00
N GLY A 105 -1.02 -1.84 8.37
CA GLY A 105 -1.19 -1.85 6.94
C GLY A 105 -2.48 -1.18 6.50
N ALA A 106 -2.66 -1.09 5.18
CA ALA A 106 -3.90 -0.70 4.55
C ALA A 106 -4.39 -1.84 3.64
N ALA A 107 -5.71 -2.03 3.63
CA ALA A 107 -6.40 -2.75 2.57
C ALA A 107 -7.18 -1.68 1.83
N ILE A 108 -6.92 -1.53 0.54
CA ILE A 108 -7.59 -0.54 -0.31
C ILE A 108 -8.33 -1.28 -1.42
N THR A 109 -9.52 -0.79 -1.77
CA THR A 109 -10.31 -1.37 -2.87
C THR A 109 -9.61 -1.16 -4.21
N PHE A 110 -10.03 -1.86 -5.26
CA PHE A 110 -9.50 -1.65 -6.60
C PHE A 110 -9.76 -0.21 -7.10
N ASP A 111 -10.93 0.37 -6.82
CA ASP A 111 -11.17 1.80 -7.12
C ASP A 111 -10.20 2.75 -6.39
N GLN A 112 -9.88 2.43 -5.13
CA GLN A 112 -8.89 3.18 -4.36
C GLN A 112 -7.47 2.96 -4.89
N TRP A 113 -7.19 1.80 -5.49
CA TRP A 113 -5.92 1.53 -6.18
C TRP A 113 -5.79 2.38 -7.45
N GLU A 114 -6.84 2.50 -8.26
CA GLU A 114 -6.85 3.44 -9.41
C GLU A 114 -6.60 4.87 -8.96
N THR A 115 -7.32 5.31 -7.92
CA THR A 115 -7.11 6.63 -7.30
C THR A 115 -5.66 6.78 -6.80
N LEU A 116 -5.07 5.71 -6.25
CA LEU A 116 -3.69 5.71 -5.79
C LEU A 116 -2.72 5.96 -6.96
N LYS A 117 -2.89 5.25 -8.09
CA LYS A 117 -2.05 5.38 -9.29
C LYS A 117 -2.10 6.79 -9.87
N GLU A 118 -3.26 7.41 -9.95
CA GLU A 118 -3.40 8.81 -10.39
C GLU A 118 -2.56 9.77 -9.52
N LEU A 119 -2.58 9.53 -8.20
CA LEU A 119 -1.82 10.32 -7.23
C LEU A 119 -0.32 9.99 -7.22
N MET A 120 0.12 8.84 -7.73
CA MET A 120 1.55 8.48 -7.77
C MET A 120 2.36 9.49 -8.57
N SER A 121 1.81 10.01 -9.67
CA SER A 121 2.46 11.05 -10.49
C SER A 121 2.65 12.36 -9.71
N GLU A 122 1.63 12.79 -8.97
CA GLU A 122 1.70 13.99 -8.14
C GLU A 122 2.69 13.84 -6.97
N VAL A 123 2.75 12.66 -6.36
CA VAL A 123 3.78 12.35 -5.36
C VAL A 123 5.16 12.36 -6.01
N GLY A 124 5.32 11.73 -7.18
CA GLY A 124 6.57 11.72 -7.95
C GLY A 124 7.10 13.12 -8.26
N LYS A 125 6.23 14.09 -8.58
CA LYS A 125 6.63 15.50 -8.76
C LYS A 125 7.14 16.14 -7.47
N LYS A 126 6.59 15.78 -6.31
CA LYS A 126 6.96 16.36 -5.00
C LYS A 126 8.26 15.81 -4.43
N ILE A 127 8.54 14.52 -4.65
CA ILE A 127 9.68 13.81 -4.05
C ILE A 127 10.66 13.22 -5.08
N GLY A 128 10.50 13.58 -6.35
CA GLY A 128 11.19 12.95 -7.48
C GLY A 128 12.71 13.03 -7.43
N ASP A 129 13.28 14.12 -6.94
CA ASP A 129 14.74 14.23 -6.81
C ASP A 129 15.27 13.28 -5.74
N GLN A 130 14.54 13.11 -4.62
CA GLN A 130 14.89 12.15 -3.58
C GLN A 130 14.75 10.70 -4.04
N LEU A 131 13.84 10.42 -4.98
CA LEU A 131 13.66 9.09 -5.57
C LEU A 131 14.80 8.69 -6.53
N LYS A 132 15.55 9.65 -7.08
CA LYS A 132 16.72 9.38 -7.95
C LYS A 132 17.97 9.00 -7.15
N GLU A 133 18.03 9.39 -5.89
CA GLU A 133 19.17 9.17 -4.98
C GLU A 133 19.11 7.81 -4.26
N ILE A 134 18.01 7.08 -4.44
CA ILE A 134 17.71 5.75 -3.89
C ILE A 134 17.56 4.77 -5.04
#